data_AF-A0AAU5VHK1-F1
#
_entry.id   AF-A0AAU5VHK1-F1
#
_cell.length_a   1.000
_cell.length_b   1.000
_cell.length_c   1.000
_cell.angle_alpha   90.00
_cell.angle_beta   90.00
_cell.angle_gamma   90.00
#
_symmetry.space_group_name_H-M   'P 1'
#
loop_
_entity.id
_entity.type
_entity.pdbx_description
1 polymer ?
#
loop_
_entity_poly.entity_id
_entity_poly.type
_entity_poly.pdbx_seq_one_letter_code
_entity_poly.pdbx_strand_id
1 'polypeptide(L)' 'MTTWSWIVDDDLWALIEPLLPPWPEGSPGPRPVPDRLCLQGILYVLHQDVARQLLPLEMGFGSG' A
#
# COMPACT_ATOMS: atom_id res chain seq x y z
N MET A 1 15.89 -15.24 5.17
CA MET A 1 15.70 -14.05 4.31
C MET A 1 15.05 -13.00 5.20
N THR A 2 15.67 -11.84 5.39
CA THR A 2 15.09 -10.78 6.23
C THR A 2 14.00 -10.07 5.43
N THR A 3 12.77 -10.57 5.53
CA THR A 3 11.61 -9.82 5.04
C THR A 3 11.43 -8.65 6.00
N TRP A 4 11.59 -7.44 5.51
CA TRP A 4 11.24 -6.25 6.29
C TRP A 4 9.76 -6.36 6.70
N SER A 5 9.42 -6.03 7.94
CA SER A 5 8.08 -6.25 8.50
C SER A 5 6.96 -5.51 7.77
N TRP A 6 7.29 -4.57 6.89
CA TRP A 6 6.34 -3.82 6.08
C TRP A 6 6.15 -4.35 4.65
N ILE A 7 6.97 -5.30 4.19
CA ILE A 7 6.80 -5.86 2.84
C ILE A 7 5.55 -6.75 2.80
N VAL A 8 4.67 -6.48 1.84
CA VAL A 8 3.52 -7.34 1.56
C VAL A 8 3.94 -8.30 0.46
N ASP A 9 4.37 -9.50 0.81
CA ASP A 9 4.72 -10.55 -0.16
C ASP A 9 3.47 -11.13 -0.86
N ASP A 10 3.70 -12.00 -1.85
CA ASP A 10 2.62 -12.54 -2.69
C ASP A 10 1.67 -13.43 -1.89
N ASP A 11 2.18 -14.20 -0.94
CA ASP A 11 1.39 -15.09 -0.11
C ASP A 11 0.47 -14.30 0.83
N LEU A 12 1.00 -13.26 1.48
CA LEU A 12 0.21 -12.35 2.30
C LEU A 12 -0.80 -11.57 1.44
N TRP A 13 -0.38 -11.09 0.27
CA TRP A 13 -1.28 -10.39 -0.64
C TRP A 13 -2.45 -11.26 -1.11
N ALA A 14 -2.19 -12.53 -1.44
CA ALA A 14 -3.22 -13.48 -1.85
C ALA A 14 -4.30 -13.72 -0.78
N LEU A 15 -3.96 -13.52 0.50
CA LEU A 15 -4.92 -13.59 1.61
C LEU A 15 -5.73 -12.30 1.79
N ILE A 16 -5.13 -11.15 1.49
CA ILE A 16 -5.73 -9.83 1.75
C ILE A 16 -6.58 -9.36 0.57
N GLU A 17 -6.09 -9.51 -0.66
CA GLU A 17 -6.74 -9.03 -1.88
C GLU A 17 -8.22 -9.43 -1.99
N PRO A 18 -8.62 -10.69 -1.71
CA PRO A 18 -10.04 -11.10 -1.82
C PRO A 18 -10.95 -10.44 -0.78
N LEU A 19 -10.39 -9.86 0.28
CA LEU A 19 -11.15 -9.20 1.35
C LEU A 19 -11.44 -7.73 1.04
N LEU A 20 -10.74 -7.16 0.05
CA LEU A 20 -10.94 -5.78 -0.35
C LEU A 20 -12.23 -5.63 -1.16
N PRO A 21 -13.00 -4.55 -0.94
CA PRO A 21 -14.16 -4.28 -1.76
C PRO A 21 -13.75 -4.00 -3.21
N PRO A 22 -14.57 -4.37 -4.20
CA PRO A 22 -14.29 -4.02 -5.59
C PRO A 22 -14.28 -2.49 -5.76
N TRP A 23 -13.44 -2.00 -6.66
CA TRP A 23 -13.43 -0.57 -7.00
C TRP A 23 -14.76 -0.18 -7.64
N PRO A 24 -15.44 0.89 -7.17
CA PRO A 24 -16.62 1.38 -7.85
C PRO A 24 -16.36 1.72 -9.32
N GLU A 25 -17.24 1.21 -10.17
CA GLU A 25 -17.24 1.50 -11.60
C GLU A 25 -17.54 2.99 -11.85
N GLY A 26 -16.74 3.64 -12.70
CA GLY A 26 -17.03 5.01 -13.16
C GLY A 26 -16.56 6.14 -12.25
N SER A 27 -15.62 5.88 -11.34
CA SER A 27 -15.11 6.89 -10.43
C SER A 27 -14.39 8.03 -11.17
N PRO A 28 -14.75 9.31 -10.94
CA PRO A 28 -14.13 10.43 -11.64
C PRO A 28 -12.70 10.63 -11.13
N GLY A 29 -11.73 10.70 -12.04
CA GLY A 29 -10.33 10.96 -11.72
C GLY A 29 -9.38 9.83 -12.14
N PRO A 30 -8.07 9.99 -11.86
CA PRO A 30 -7.08 8.98 -12.16
C PRO A 30 -7.30 7.71 -11.33
N ARG A 31 -6.89 6.57 -11.90
CA ARG A 31 -6.80 5.31 -11.14
C ARG A 31 -5.91 5.54 -9.92
N PRO A 32 -6.33 5.13 -8.72
CA PRO A 32 -5.47 5.21 -7.55
C PRO A 32 -4.26 4.28 -7.68
N VAL A 33 -3.27 4.53 -6.82
CA VAL A 33 -2.15 3.62 -6.58
C VAL A 33 -2.67 2.20 -6.29
N PRO A 34 -1.99 1.14 -6.77
CA PRO A 34 -2.35 -0.24 -6.48
C PRO A 34 -2.51 -0.49 -4.98
N ASP A 35 -3.58 -1.18 -4.60
CA ASP A 35 -3.95 -1.40 -3.19
C ASP A 35 -2.82 -2.07 -2.38
N ARG A 36 -2.07 -2.98 -3.01
CA ARG A 36 -0.89 -3.62 -2.39
C ARG A 36 0.19 -2.62 -2.00
N LEU A 37 0.46 -1.65 -2.88
CA LEU A 37 1.45 -0.59 -2.59
C LEU A 37 0.93 0.36 -1.52
N CYS A 38 -0.37 0.67 -1.53
CA CYS A 38 -1.02 1.46 -0.49
C CYS A 38 -0.88 0.78 0.90
N LEU A 39 -1.19 -0.52 0.97
CA LEU A 39 -1.05 -1.31 2.21
C LEU A 39 0.39 -1.34 2.70
N GLN A 40 1.36 -1.57 1.80
CA GLN A 40 2.78 -1.56 2.14
C GLN A 40 3.23 -0.19 2.69
N GLY A 41 2.74 0.91 2.11
CA GLY A 41 2.96 2.26 2.61
C GLY A 41 2.41 2.49 4.02
N ILE A 42 1.21 1.99 4.30
CA ILE A 42 0.60 2.04 5.64
C ILE A 42 1.46 1.28 6.65
N LEU A 43 1.88 0.05 6.31
CA LEU A 43 2.73 -0.75 7.19
C LEU A 43 4.09 -0.10 7.43
N TYR A 44 4.67 0.54 6.40
CA TYR A 44 5.92 1.29 6.55
C TYR A 44 5.79 2.46 7.53
N VAL A 45 4.73 3.29 7.39
CA VAL A 45 4.43 4.39 8.33
C VAL A 45 4.32 3.87 9.76
N LEU A 46 3.55 2.79 9.95
CA LEU A 46 3.31 2.21 11.28
C LEU A 46 4.57 1.57 11.88
N HIS A 47 5.41 0.94 11.06
CA HIS A 47 6.62 0.28 11.53
C HIS A 47 7.76 1.26 11.85
N GLN A 48 7.88 2.32 11.05
CA GLN A 48 8.98 3.30 11.17
C GLN A 48 8.62 4.51 12.03
N ASP A 49 7.37 4.61 12.51
CA ASP A 49 6.83 5.79 13.21
C ASP A 49 7.05 7.11 12.42
N VAL A 50 6.93 7.01 11.10
CA VAL A 50 7.17 8.13 10.17
C VAL A 50 5.84 8.77 9.81
N ALA A 51 5.73 10.09 9.96
CA ALA A 51 4.57 10.83 9.47
C ALA A 51 4.36 10.60 7.96
N ARG A 52 3.11 10.41 7.53
CA ARG A 52 2.74 10.16 6.12
C ARG A 52 3.36 11.18 5.14
N GLN A 53 3.52 12.44 5.55
CA GLN A 53 4.09 13.52 4.73
C GLN A 53 5.60 13.39 4.50
N LEU A 54 6.28 12.53 5.26
CA LEU A 54 7.73 12.29 5.18
C LEU A 54 8.06 10.97 4.48
N LEU A 55 7.07 10.36 3.81
CA LEU A 55 7.29 9.16 3.01
C LEU A 55 8.24 9.46 1.84
N PRO A 56 9.30 8.66 1.63
CA PRO A 56 10.17 8.82 0.47
C PRO A 56 9.37 8.64 -0.82
N LEU A 57 9.39 9.65 -1.71
CA LEU A 57 8.68 9.60 -3.00
C LEU A 57 9.15 8.42 -3.87
N GLU A 58 10.44 8.08 -3.79
CA GLU A 58 11.07 6.97 -4.53
C GLU A 58 10.42 5.60 -4.24
N MET A 59 9.68 5.47 -3.13
CA MET A 59 9.03 4.21 -2.75
C MET A 59 7.62 4.04 -3.33
N GLY A 60 7.05 5.07 -3.96
CA GLY A 60 5.77 4.98 -4.66
C GLY A 60 4.55 4.71 -3.76
N PHE A 61 4.69 4.85 -2.44
CA PHE A 61 3.61 4.64 -1.46
C PHE A 61 2.64 5.83 -1.36
N GLY A 62 3.06 7.02 -1.80
CA GLY A 62 2.26 8.24 -1.70
C GLY A 62 1.17 8.32 -2.76
N SER A 63 0.01 8.86 -2.39
CA SER A 63 -1.10 9.07 -3.33
C SER A 63 -0.97 10.32 -4.20
N GLY A 64 0.00 11.22 -3.90
CA GLY A 64 0.13 12.53 -4.57
C GLY A 64 -0.97 13.50 -4.18
#